data_AF-A0A3B9NXL0-F1
#
_entry.id   AF-A0A3B9NXL0-F1
#
_cell.length_a   1.000
_cell.length_b   1.000
_cell.length_c   1.000
_cell.angle_alpha   90.00
_cell.angle_beta   90.00
_cell.angle_gamma   90.00
#
_symmetry.space_group_name_H-M   'P 1'
#
loop_
_entity.id
_entity.type
_entity.pdbx_description
1 polymer ?
#
loop_
_entity_poly.entity_id
_entity_poly.type
_entity_poly.pdbx_seq_one_letter_code
_entity_poly.pdbx_strand_id
1 'polypeptide(L)'
;MFEKFISALGLKQQTEITQVINLYDAVLAHSAWKRRLFLYLEGQSTEDLQPAKICVDYLCVLGKWIHSDGKAHFGDQAEFVKLVEEHAKFHVHAASVVDAHQSGKTDLAMEILTGSFDEQSRKTVKCLTKLNAVVEAAKK
;
A
#
# COMPACT_ATOMS: atom_id res chain seq x y z
N MET A 1 -10.50 -14.67 41.10
CA MET A 1 -11.56 -14.36 40.11
C MET A 1 -11.17 -13.22 39.15
N PHE A 2 -10.20 -12.36 39.50
CA PHE A 2 -9.73 -11.24 38.67
C PHE A 2 -8.79 -11.61 37.50
N GLU A 3 -7.95 -12.64 37.63
CA GLU A 3 -6.98 -13.01 36.58
C GLU A 3 -7.62 -13.56 35.30
N LYS A 4 -8.78 -14.22 35.41
CA LYS A 4 -9.53 -14.73 34.25
C LYS A 4 -10.12 -13.61 33.38
N PHE A 5 -10.36 -12.42 33.95
CA PHE A 5 -10.89 -11.26 33.21
C PHE A 5 -9.80 -10.54 32.41
N ILE A 6 -8.59 -10.38 32.95
CA ILE A 6 -7.46 -9.76 32.23
C ILE A 6 -7.02 -10.63 31.04
N SER A 7 -6.99 -11.96 31.23
CA SER A 7 -6.70 -12.90 30.15
C SER A 7 -7.78 -12.90 29.05
N ALA A 8 -9.06 -12.83 29.40
CA ALA A 8 -10.15 -12.77 28.43
C ALA A 8 -10.21 -11.44 27.65
N LEU A 9 -9.80 -10.32 28.26
CA LEU A 9 -9.64 -9.02 27.58
C LEU A 9 -8.44 -9.04 26.62
N GLY A 10 -7.30 -9.61 27.04
CA GLY A 10 -6.12 -9.79 26.19
C GLY A 10 -6.35 -10.74 25.01
N LEU A 11 -7.09 -11.83 25.23
CA LEU A 11 -7.45 -12.79 24.17
C LEU A 11 -8.50 -12.21 23.20
N LYS A 12 -9.52 -11.48 23.71
CA LYS A 12 -10.52 -10.82 22.85
C LYS A 12 -9.92 -9.76 21.93
N GLN A 13 -8.95 -8.97 22.43
CA GLN A 13 -8.26 -7.98 21.60
C GLN A 13 -7.43 -8.61 20.48
N GLN A 14 -7.01 -9.87 20.65
CA GLN A 14 -6.23 -10.63 19.68
C GLN A 14 -7.11 -11.35 18.63
N THR A 15 -8.41 -11.54 18.91
CA THR A 15 -9.32 -12.33 18.03
C THR A 15 -10.10 -11.50 16.99
N GLU A 16 -10.17 -10.17 17.11
CA GLU A 16 -10.89 -9.30 16.15
C GLU A 16 -10.01 -8.69 15.04
N ILE A 17 -8.70 -8.94 15.05
CA ILE A 17 -7.71 -8.21 14.23
C ILE A 17 -7.79 -8.57 12.73
N THR A 18 -8.50 -9.63 12.34
CA THR A 18 -8.35 -10.23 11.00
C THR A 18 -9.45 -9.91 9.98
N GLN A 19 -10.40 -9.04 10.33
CA GLN A 19 -11.51 -8.68 9.42
C GLN A 19 -11.40 -7.28 8.80
N VAL A 20 -10.30 -6.54 9.03
CA VAL A 20 -10.25 -5.12 8.66
C VAL A 20 -9.66 -4.86 7.26
N ILE A 21 -8.72 -5.68 6.78
CA ILE A 21 -8.22 -5.63 5.40
C ILE A 21 -7.72 -7.00 4.94
N ASN A 22 -7.86 -7.29 3.65
CA ASN A 22 -7.17 -8.39 2.99
C ASN A 22 -5.85 -7.88 2.40
N LEU A 23 -4.72 -8.18 3.06
CA LEU A 23 -3.39 -7.73 2.61
C LEU A 23 -2.96 -8.40 1.29
N TYR A 24 -3.51 -9.57 0.94
CA TYR A 24 -3.28 -10.18 -0.37
C TYR A 24 -3.92 -9.34 -1.49
N ASP A 25 -5.13 -8.83 -1.29
CA ASP A 25 -5.77 -7.93 -2.27
C ASP A 25 -4.98 -6.63 -2.41
N ALA A 26 -4.39 -6.12 -1.32
CA ALA A 26 -3.51 -4.96 -1.38
C ALA A 26 -2.25 -5.25 -2.23
N VAL A 27 -1.66 -6.45 -2.13
CA VAL A 27 -0.54 -6.89 -2.99
C VAL A 27 -0.95 -6.89 -4.46
N LEU A 28 -2.10 -7.47 -4.78
CA LEU A 28 -2.60 -7.53 -6.16
C LEU A 28 -2.86 -6.13 -6.72
N ALA A 29 -3.53 -5.27 -5.95
CA ALA A 29 -3.82 -3.89 -6.33
C ALA A 29 -2.55 -3.10 -6.64
N HIS A 30 -1.52 -3.18 -5.78
CA HIS A 30 -0.26 -2.44 -5.97
C HIS A 30 0.61 -3.02 -7.08
N SER A 31 0.58 -4.34 -7.28
CA SER A 31 1.27 -5.00 -8.40
C SER A 31 0.66 -4.60 -9.76
N ALA A 32 -0.65 -4.33 -9.82
CA ALA A 32 -1.36 -3.95 -11.03
C ALA A 32 -1.05 -2.51 -11.51
N TRP A 33 -0.54 -1.63 -10.64
CA TRP A 33 -0.32 -0.22 -10.98
C TRP A 33 0.67 -0.01 -12.11
N LYS A 34 1.72 -0.84 -12.25
CA LYS A 34 2.68 -0.69 -13.34
C LYS A 34 1.99 -0.82 -14.70
N ARG A 35 1.14 -1.84 -14.84
CA ARG A 35 0.34 -2.05 -16.05
C ARG A 35 -0.67 -0.92 -16.25
N ARG A 36 -1.33 -0.47 -15.19
CA ARG A 36 -2.28 0.65 -15.25
C ARG A 36 -1.62 1.92 -15.78
N LEU A 37 -0.47 2.30 -15.22
CA LEU A 37 0.32 3.45 -15.66
C LEU A 37 0.83 3.26 -17.09
N PHE A 38 1.33 2.08 -17.43
CA PHE A 38 1.76 1.77 -18.81
C PHE A 38 0.63 2.01 -19.83
N LEU A 39 -0.56 1.46 -19.59
CA LEU A 39 -1.72 1.66 -20.47
C LEU A 39 -2.16 3.13 -20.55
N TYR A 40 -2.00 3.88 -19.45
CA TYR A 40 -2.23 5.32 -19.43
C TYR A 40 -1.24 6.06 -20.33
N LEU A 41 0.06 5.76 -20.24
CA LEU A 41 1.08 6.39 -21.09
C LEU A 41 0.89 6.08 -22.59
N GLU A 42 0.40 4.88 -22.90
CA GLU A 42 0.11 4.45 -24.27
C GLU A 42 -1.21 5.02 -24.85
N GLY A 43 -1.94 5.86 -24.10
CA GLY A 43 -3.23 6.38 -24.51
C GLY A 43 -4.34 5.32 -24.60
N GLN A 44 -4.14 4.16 -23.96
CA GLN A 44 -5.09 3.05 -23.94
C GLN A 44 -5.98 3.06 -22.68
N SER A 45 -5.82 4.05 -21.82
CA SER A 45 -6.67 4.26 -20.64
C SER A 45 -7.65 5.40 -20.87
N THR A 46 -8.89 5.23 -20.38
CA THR A 46 -9.90 6.29 -20.31
C THR A 46 -9.93 6.98 -18.94
N GLU A 47 -9.02 6.60 -18.04
CA GLU A 47 -8.98 7.12 -16.68
C GLU A 47 -8.46 8.57 -16.65
N ASP A 48 -9.15 9.41 -15.87
CA ASP A 48 -8.65 10.72 -15.49
C ASP A 48 -7.72 10.60 -14.27
N LEU A 49 -6.46 10.27 -14.53
CA LEU A 49 -5.43 10.17 -13.49
C LEU A 49 -4.99 11.57 -13.05
N GLN A 50 -5.18 11.89 -11.78
CA GLN A 50 -4.85 13.20 -11.22
C GLN A 50 -3.63 13.09 -10.30
N PRO A 51 -2.44 13.61 -10.68
CA PRO A 51 -1.22 13.49 -9.86
C PRO A 51 -1.42 13.94 -8.41
N ALA A 52 -2.15 15.05 -8.21
CA ALA A 52 -2.46 15.62 -6.90
C ALA A 52 -3.32 14.71 -6.01
N LYS A 53 -4.06 13.76 -6.58
CA LYS A 53 -4.79 12.73 -5.81
C LYS A 53 -3.93 11.48 -5.64
N ILE A 54 -3.16 11.12 -6.67
CA ILE A 54 -2.33 9.92 -6.66
C ILE A 54 -1.22 10.00 -5.62
N CYS A 55 -0.64 11.19 -5.40
CA CYS A 55 0.43 11.37 -4.41
C CYS A 55 -0.06 11.28 -2.95
N VAL A 56 -1.38 11.36 -2.72
CA VAL A 56 -1.97 11.32 -1.38
C VAL A 56 -2.16 9.87 -0.98
N ASP A 57 -1.23 9.38 -0.17
CA ASP A 57 -1.14 7.97 0.19
C ASP A 57 -2.38 7.47 0.95
N TYR A 58 -3.01 8.28 1.80
CA TYR A 58 -4.21 7.88 2.56
C TYR A 58 -5.52 7.78 1.75
N LEU A 59 -5.52 8.04 0.44
CA LEU A 59 -6.75 7.95 -0.37
C LEU A 59 -7.06 6.54 -0.90
N CYS A 60 -6.05 5.70 -1.08
CA CYS A 60 -6.26 4.33 -1.55
C CYS A 60 -6.78 3.42 -0.42
N VAL A 61 -7.33 2.25 -0.74
CA VAL A 61 -7.88 1.31 0.26
C VAL A 61 -6.84 0.93 1.31
N LEU A 62 -5.62 0.60 0.87
CA LEU A 62 -4.51 0.28 1.76
C LEU A 62 -4.12 1.49 2.62
N GLY A 63 -4.00 2.66 2.03
CA GLY A 63 -3.64 3.89 2.73
C GLY A 63 -4.63 4.27 3.81
N LYS A 64 -5.94 4.18 3.52
CA LYS A 64 -6.99 4.40 4.53
C LYS A 64 -6.79 3.48 5.73
N TRP A 65 -6.51 2.20 5.48
CA TRP A 65 -6.25 1.22 6.53
C TRP A 65 -4.94 1.49 7.29
N ILE A 66 -3.84 1.82 6.59
CA ILE A 66 -2.56 2.21 7.20
C ILE A 66 -2.77 3.35 8.18
N HIS A 67 -3.55 4.36 7.79
CA HIS A 67 -3.78 5.56 8.60
C HIS A 67 -4.94 5.42 9.60
N SER A 68 -5.59 4.25 9.69
CA SER A 68 -6.61 3.91 10.69
C SER A 68 -6.20 2.69 11.53
N ASP A 69 -6.90 1.58 11.37
CA ASP A 69 -6.81 0.37 12.19
C ASP A 69 -5.44 -0.30 12.03
N GLY A 70 -4.83 -0.22 10.85
CA GLY A 70 -3.48 -0.73 10.62
C GLY A 70 -2.49 -0.12 11.61
N LYS A 71 -2.55 1.20 11.83
CA LYS A 71 -1.71 1.87 12.82
C LYS A 71 -2.08 1.49 14.26
N ALA A 72 -3.36 1.33 14.56
CA ALA A 72 -3.82 0.97 15.89
C ALA A 72 -3.36 -0.44 16.32
N HIS A 73 -3.29 -1.38 15.37
CA HIS A 73 -2.98 -2.78 15.65
C HIS A 73 -1.52 -3.18 15.38
N PHE A 74 -0.85 -2.52 14.43
CA PHE A 74 0.49 -2.91 13.97
C PHE A 74 1.51 -1.77 14.06
N GLY A 75 1.16 -0.62 14.64
CA GLY A 75 2.01 0.57 14.65
C GLY A 75 3.38 0.40 15.31
N ASP A 76 3.54 -0.61 16.15
CA ASP A 76 4.79 -0.99 16.82
C ASP A 76 5.62 -2.04 16.05
N GLN A 77 5.08 -2.62 14.97
CA GLN A 77 5.77 -3.59 14.14
C GLN A 77 6.70 -2.89 13.15
N ALA A 78 7.98 -3.30 13.11
CA ALA A 78 8.97 -2.71 12.19
C ALA A 78 8.55 -2.86 10.71
N GLU A 79 7.93 -3.98 10.35
CA GLU A 79 7.38 -4.25 9.03
C GLU A 79 6.26 -3.27 8.65
N PHE A 80 5.42 -2.88 9.61
CA PHE A 80 4.34 -1.93 9.38
C PHE A 80 4.88 -0.51 9.18
N VAL A 81 5.79 -0.06 10.06
CA VAL A 81 6.44 1.26 9.92
C VAL A 81 7.10 1.38 8.54
N LYS A 82 7.82 0.34 8.12
CA LYS A 82 8.43 0.29 6.79
C LYS A 82 7.38 0.31 5.66
N LEU A 83 6.28 -0.41 5.81
CA LEU A 83 5.19 -0.38 4.84
C LEU A 83 4.64 1.04 4.66
N VAL A 84 4.39 1.78 5.74
CA VAL A 84 3.90 3.16 5.68
C VAL A 84 4.83 4.04 4.85
N GLU A 85 6.13 3.97 5.12
CA GLU A 85 7.13 4.76 4.40
C GLU A 85 7.22 4.40 2.92
N GLU A 86 7.32 3.11 2.59
CA GLU A 86 7.48 2.67 1.20
C GLU A 86 6.19 2.91 0.38
N HIS A 87 5.03 2.81 1.00
CA HIS A 87 3.74 3.10 0.39
C HIS A 87 3.58 4.60 0.05
N ALA A 88 3.96 5.50 0.95
CA ALA A 88 3.93 6.94 0.65
C ALA A 88 4.86 7.28 -0.53
N LYS A 89 6.09 6.73 -0.53
CA LYS A 89 7.03 6.89 -1.65
C LYS A 89 6.48 6.33 -2.96
N PHE A 90 5.77 5.21 -2.91
CA PHE A 90 5.13 4.61 -4.10
C PHE A 90 4.15 5.58 -4.76
N HIS A 91 3.28 6.18 -3.95
CA HIS A 91 2.29 7.14 -4.42
C HIS A 91 2.91 8.42 -5.01
N VAL A 92 4.03 8.88 -4.43
CA VAL A 92 4.82 9.98 -5.00
C VAL A 92 5.37 9.62 -6.38
N HIS A 93 6.00 8.44 -6.55
CA HIS A 93 6.53 8.02 -7.84
C HIS A 93 5.43 7.82 -8.89
N ALA A 94 4.29 7.23 -8.49
CA ALA A 94 3.14 7.07 -9.38
C ALA A 94 2.62 8.42 -9.88
N ALA A 95 2.54 9.42 -9.00
CA ALA A 95 2.16 10.78 -9.37
C ALA A 95 3.16 11.41 -10.32
N SER A 96 4.47 11.22 -10.11
CA SER A 96 5.51 11.73 -11.00
C SER A 96 5.43 11.15 -12.42
N VAL A 97 5.07 9.87 -12.57
CA VAL A 97 4.84 9.27 -13.90
C VAL A 97 3.71 10.01 -14.63
N VAL A 98 2.58 10.21 -13.95
CA VAL A 98 1.40 10.86 -14.53
C VAL A 98 1.69 12.34 -14.84
N ASP A 99 2.34 13.06 -13.93
CA ASP A 99 2.69 14.48 -14.09
C ASP A 99 3.65 14.71 -15.27
N ALA A 100 4.67 13.86 -15.41
CA ALA A 100 5.59 13.92 -16.54
C ALA A 100 4.85 13.72 -17.89
N HIS A 101 3.95 12.73 -17.96
CA HIS A 101 3.17 12.49 -19.17
C HIS A 101 2.23 13.65 -19.51
N GLN A 102 1.49 14.16 -18.52
CA GLN A 102 0.58 15.31 -18.69
C GLN A 102 1.32 16.60 -19.07
N SER A 103 2.59 16.72 -18.70
CA SER A 103 3.49 17.81 -19.11
C SER A 103 4.10 17.62 -20.50
N GLY A 104 3.66 16.62 -21.28
CA GLY A 104 4.18 16.32 -22.61
C GLY A 104 5.53 15.61 -22.64
N LYS A 105 6.00 15.07 -21.50
CA LYS A 105 7.29 14.39 -21.34
C LYS A 105 7.12 12.87 -21.20
N THR A 106 6.49 12.23 -22.19
CA THR A 106 6.17 10.79 -22.13
C THR A 106 7.42 9.90 -22.01
N ASP A 107 8.53 10.25 -22.66
CA ASP A 107 9.77 9.47 -22.55
C ASP A 107 10.30 9.45 -21.11
N LEU A 108 10.28 10.60 -20.43
CA LEU A 108 10.64 10.70 -19.01
C LEU A 108 9.64 9.92 -18.14
N ALA A 109 8.34 9.99 -18.44
CA ALA A 109 7.34 9.20 -17.72
C ALA A 109 7.61 7.69 -17.82
N MET A 110 8.03 7.21 -19.00
CA MET A 110 8.41 5.81 -19.22
C MET A 110 9.71 5.44 -18.48
N GLU A 111 10.69 6.33 -18.43
CA GLU A 111 11.92 6.14 -17.65
C GLU A 111 11.59 6.00 -16.15
N ILE A 112 10.75 6.89 -15.61
CA ILE A 112 10.30 6.81 -14.22
C ILE A 112 9.54 5.50 -13.98
N LEU A 113 8.61 5.14 -14.87
CA LEU A 113 7.77 3.93 -14.76
C LEU A 113 8.59 2.64 -14.73
N THR A 114 9.65 2.56 -15.54
CA THR A 114 10.49 1.35 -15.67
C THR A 114 11.68 1.33 -14.70
N GLY A 115 12.08 2.49 -14.19
CA GLY A 115 13.14 2.64 -13.18
C GLY A 115 12.59 2.81 -11.77
N SER A 116 12.56 4.06 -11.30
CA SER A 116 12.31 4.41 -9.89
C SER A 116 10.94 3.97 -9.37
N PHE A 117 9.88 4.08 -10.17
CA PHE A 117 8.56 3.56 -9.80
C PHE A 117 8.56 2.04 -9.65
N ASP A 118 9.19 1.31 -10.58
CA ASP A 118 9.23 -0.16 -10.55
C ASP A 118 9.99 -0.69 -9.33
N GLU A 119 11.11 -0.04 -8.98
CA GLU A 119 11.84 -0.32 -7.75
C GLU A 119 10.96 -0.07 -6.51
N GLN A 120 10.28 1.07 -6.46
CA GLN A 120 9.45 1.45 -5.33
C GLN A 120 8.20 0.55 -5.18
N SER A 121 7.62 0.13 -6.30
CA SER A 121 6.53 -0.85 -6.33
C SER A 121 6.96 -2.19 -5.73
N ARG A 122 8.12 -2.72 -6.12
CA ARG A 122 8.67 -3.94 -5.53
C ARG A 122 8.91 -3.82 -4.02
N LYS A 123 9.41 -2.68 -3.54
CA LYS A 123 9.60 -2.44 -2.09
C LYS A 123 8.29 -2.48 -1.34
N THR A 124 7.26 -1.81 -1.86
CA THR A 124 5.91 -1.77 -1.27
C THR A 124 5.28 -3.17 -1.22
N VAL A 125 5.30 -3.88 -2.35
CA VAL A 125 4.80 -5.27 -2.44
C VAL A 125 5.55 -6.19 -1.49
N LYS A 126 6.87 -6.07 -1.38
CA LYS A 126 7.66 -6.86 -0.44
C LYS A 126 7.27 -6.59 1.02
N CYS A 127 7.01 -5.34 1.39
CA CYS A 127 6.57 -5.00 2.75
C CYS A 127 5.17 -5.57 3.03
N LEU A 128 4.24 -5.47 2.09
CA LEU A 128 2.91 -6.06 2.20
C LEU A 128 2.97 -7.58 2.37
N THR A 129 3.75 -8.29 1.54
CA THR A 129 3.90 -9.74 1.64
C THR A 129 4.49 -10.17 2.98
N LYS A 130 5.47 -9.42 3.51
CA LYS A 130 6.04 -9.68 4.82
C LYS A 130 5.03 -9.47 5.94
N LEU A 131 4.33 -8.34 5.95
CA LEU A 131 3.32 -8.06 6.96
C LEU A 131 2.19 -9.08 6.91
N ASN A 132 1.75 -9.48 5.72
CA ASN A 132 0.76 -10.54 5.54
C ASN A 132 1.22 -11.87 6.16
N ALA A 133 2.49 -12.27 5.95
CA ALA A 133 3.01 -13.48 6.56
C ALA A 133 3.02 -13.41 8.10
N VAL A 134 3.34 -12.25 8.69
CA VAL A 134 3.27 -12.03 10.15
C VAL A 134 1.84 -12.15 10.65
N VAL A 135 0.89 -11.50 9.96
CA VAL A 135 -0.54 -11.53 10.33
C VAL A 135 -1.09 -12.95 10.24
N GLU A 136 -0.82 -13.69 9.15
CA GLU A 136 -1.29 -15.07 8.99
C GLU A 136 -0.64 -16.04 10.00
N ALA A 137 0.62 -15.80 10.41
CA ALA A 137 1.27 -16.60 11.44
C ALA A 137 0.61 -16.39 12.82
N ALA A 138 0.14 -15.17 13.13
CA ALA A 138 -0.54 -14.85 14.38
C ALA A 138 -1.98 -15.41 14.48
N LYS A 139 -2.56 -15.90 13.38
CA LYS A 139 -3.88 -16.56 13.37
C LYS A 139 -3.84 -18.03 13.80
N LYS A 140 -2.65 -18.64 13.83
CA LYS A 140 -2.44 -20.05 14.14
C LYS A 140 -2.12 -20.24 15.62
#